data_AF-A0A5E6NR14-F1
#
_entry.id   AF-A0A5E6NR14-F1
#
_cell.length_a   1.000
_cell.length_b   1.000
_cell.length_c   1.000
_cell.angle_alpha   90.00
_cell.angle_beta   90.00
_cell.angle_gamma   90.00
#
_symmetry.space_group_name_H-M   'P 1'
#
loop_
_entity.id
_entity.type
_entity.pdbx_description
1 polymer ?
#
loop_
_entity_poly.entity_id
_entity_poly.type
_entity_poly.pdbx_seq_one_letter_code
_entity_poly.pdbx_strand_id
1 'polypeptide(L)'
;MSYKRLGDYIQLVDKRNKDLAVTNLLGINITKNFMPSVANVSGTDLSKYKVIKEGQFAYSAMQVGRDETIRLALYTDDEPAIISPAYLVIESKDENELIPEYIMMWFQRPESDRYGWFISDSSVRASLEWENLRN
;
A
#
# COMPACT_ATOMS: atom_id res chain seq x y z
N MET A 1 10.62 -5.15 27.41
CA MET A 1 9.92 -5.58 26.18
C MET A 1 10.89 -5.44 25.03
N SER A 2 10.99 -6.45 24.15
CA SER A 2 11.77 -6.36 22.92
C SER A 2 10.82 -5.94 21.81
N TYR A 3 11.04 -4.75 21.23
CA TYR A 3 10.34 -4.33 20.02
C TYR A 3 10.85 -5.14 18.83
N LYS A 4 9.95 -5.49 17.91
CA LYS A 4 10.28 -6.22 16.69
C LYS A 4 10.05 -5.33 15.48
N ARG A 5 10.82 -5.54 14.41
CA ARG A 5 10.70 -4.76 13.17
C ARG A 5 9.51 -5.23 12.37
N LEU A 6 8.75 -4.31 11.79
CA LEU A 6 7.61 -4.64 10.95
C LEU A 6 8.03 -5.50 9.74
N GLY A 7 9.16 -5.18 9.13
CA GLY A 7 9.71 -5.84 7.95
C GLY A 7 10.12 -7.31 8.13
N ASP A 8 10.15 -7.79 9.37
CA ASP A 8 10.31 -9.22 9.66
C ASP A 8 9.01 -9.98 9.38
N TYR A 9 7.86 -9.31 9.44
CA TYR A 9 6.51 -9.89 9.32
C TYR A 9 5.81 -9.61 7.98
N ILE A 10 6.23 -8.60 7.23
CA ILE A 10 5.60 -8.23 5.96
C ILE A 10 6.54 -8.39 4.77
N GLN A 11 5.97 -8.65 3.59
CA GLN A 11 6.71 -8.79 2.34
C GLN A 11 6.05 -8.04 1.19
N LEU A 12 6.84 -7.77 0.15
CA LEU A 12 6.33 -7.20 -1.11
C LEU A 12 5.82 -8.31 -2.02
N VAL A 13 4.73 -8.00 -2.72
CA VAL A 13 4.14 -8.84 -3.76
C VAL A 13 4.21 -8.08 -5.07
N ASP A 14 4.60 -8.76 -6.14
CA ASP A 14 4.58 -8.18 -7.48
C ASP A 14 3.89 -9.09 -8.50
N LYS A 15 2.56 -9.23 -8.33
CA LYS A 15 1.70 -9.93 -9.28
C LYS A 15 1.14 -8.96 -10.30
N ARG A 16 1.40 -9.19 -11.58
CA ARG A 16 0.96 -8.34 -12.70
C ARG A 16 -0.25 -8.94 -13.43
N ASN A 17 -1.12 -8.08 -13.95
CA ASN A 17 -2.34 -8.44 -14.68
C ASN A 17 -2.05 -8.90 -16.13
N LYS A 18 -1.08 -9.83 -16.31
CA LYS A 18 -0.54 -10.20 -17.63
C LYS A 18 -1.58 -10.78 -18.60
N ASP A 19 -2.58 -11.46 -18.06
CA ASP A 19 -3.70 -12.08 -18.77
C ASP A 19 -4.88 -11.12 -19.00
N LEU A 20 -4.79 -9.89 -18.46
CA LEU A 20 -5.85 -8.87 -18.52
C LEU A 20 -7.20 -9.36 -17.96
N ALA A 21 -7.17 -10.34 -17.06
CA ALA A 21 -8.38 -10.93 -16.48
C ALA A 21 -9.09 -9.98 -15.50
N VAL A 22 -8.34 -9.08 -14.86
CA VAL A 22 -8.88 -8.14 -13.87
C VAL A 22 -8.97 -6.74 -14.48
N THR A 23 -10.15 -6.14 -14.43
CA THR A 23 -10.43 -4.82 -15.02
C THR A 23 -10.81 -3.75 -13.99
N ASN A 24 -11.15 -4.16 -12.77
CA ASN A 24 -11.52 -3.26 -11.68
C ASN A 24 -10.31 -2.45 -11.22
N LEU A 25 -10.20 -1.20 -11.68
CA LEU A 25 -9.08 -0.33 -11.35
C LEU A 25 -9.37 0.57 -10.15
N LEU A 26 -8.56 0.40 -9.11
CA LEU A 26 -8.66 1.17 -7.88
C LEU A 26 -7.43 2.03 -7.62
N GLY A 27 -7.67 3.14 -6.93
CA GLY A 27 -6.65 3.94 -6.25
C GLY A 27 -6.84 3.85 -4.74
N ILE A 28 -5.98 4.55 -4.00
CA ILE A 28 -6.13 4.76 -2.56
C ILE A 28 -6.19 6.25 -2.23
N ASN A 29 -6.85 6.61 -1.14
CA ASN A 29 -6.99 7.98 -0.68
C ASN A 29 -6.21 8.27 0.61
N ILE A 30 -6.20 9.55 1.02
CA ILE A 30 -5.52 9.99 2.26
C ILE A 30 -6.16 9.40 3.52
N THR A 31 -7.43 8.98 3.47
CA THR A 31 -8.12 8.34 4.60
C THR A 31 -7.88 6.83 4.65
N LYS A 32 -6.93 6.31 3.86
CA LYS A 32 -6.47 4.91 3.89
C LYS A 32 -7.51 3.90 3.41
N ASN A 33 -8.33 4.31 2.45
CA ASN A 33 -9.34 3.47 1.82
C ASN A 33 -9.08 3.32 0.32
N PHE A 34 -9.54 2.20 -0.25
CA PHE A 34 -9.64 2.04 -1.69
C PHE A 34 -10.76 2.92 -2.24
N MET A 35 -10.59 3.38 -3.47
CA MET A 35 -11.61 4.11 -4.22
C MET A 35 -11.49 3.82 -5.72
N PRO A 36 -12.57 3.96 -6.49
CA PRO A 36 -12.48 3.92 -7.95
C PRO A 36 -11.43 4.90 -8.45
N SER A 37 -10.55 4.43 -9.34
CA SER A 37 -9.53 5.30 -9.91
C SER A 37 -10.14 6.35 -10.83
N VAL A 38 -9.67 7.59 -10.69
CA VAL A 38 -9.99 8.71 -11.60
C VAL A 38 -8.98 8.84 -12.73
N ALA A 39 -7.99 7.93 -12.81
CA ALA A 39 -6.95 7.97 -13.83
C ALA A 39 -7.55 7.69 -15.23
N ASN A 40 -7.17 8.49 -16.21
CA ASN A 40 -7.50 8.21 -17.60
C ASN A 40 -6.68 7.01 -18.08
N VAL A 41 -7.34 5.87 -18.29
CA VAL A 41 -6.74 4.62 -18.77
C VAL A 41 -6.81 4.45 -20.29
N SER A 42 -7.32 5.43 -21.03
CA SER A 42 -7.36 5.37 -22.49
C SER A 42 -5.95 5.24 -23.06
N GLY A 43 -5.71 4.19 -23.85
CA GLY A 43 -4.38 3.87 -24.39
C GLY A 43 -3.36 3.35 -23.37
N THR A 44 -3.78 3.05 -22.14
CA THR A 44 -2.91 2.50 -21.10
C THR A 44 -2.89 0.98 -21.16
N ASP A 45 -1.70 0.40 -21.09
CA ASP A 45 -1.49 -1.04 -20.99
C ASP A 45 -1.76 -1.53 -19.55
N LEU A 46 -2.96 -2.04 -19.31
CA LEU A 46 -3.39 -2.57 -18.02
C LEU A 46 -2.63 -3.85 -17.62
N SER A 47 -1.88 -4.50 -18.52
CA SER A 47 -1.12 -5.70 -18.18
C SER A 47 0.04 -5.43 -17.21
N LYS A 48 0.49 -4.16 -17.18
CA LYS A 48 1.54 -3.67 -16.28
C LYS A 48 1.03 -3.38 -14.87
N TYR A 49 -0.28 -3.28 -14.68
CA TYR A 49 -0.88 -2.98 -13.39
C TYR A 49 -0.73 -4.18 -12.45
N LYS A 50 -0.67 -3.89 -11.15
CA LYS A 50 -0.51 -4.91 -10.13
C LYS A 50 -1.88 -5.41 -9.71
N VAL A 51 -2.03 -6.72 -9.60
CA VAL A 51 -3.22 -7.35 -9.04
C VAL A 51 -3.11 -7.31 -7.53
N ILE A 52 -4.19 -6.89 -6.87
CA ILE A 52 -4.35 -6.92 -5.42
C ILE A 52 -5.52 -7.83 -5.04
N LYS A 53 -5.39 -8.51 -3.91
CA LYS A 53 -6.35 -9.47 -3.37
C LYS A 53 -6.66 -9.19 -1.91
N GLU A 54 -7.72 -9.81 -1.40
CA GLU A 54 -8.10 -9.75 0.01
C GLU A 54 -6.88 -10.02 0.92
N GLY A 55 -6.77 -9.26 2.02
CA GLY A 55 -5.66 -9.37 2.98
C GLY A 55 -4.38 -8.64 2.56
N GLN A 56 -4.30 -8.14 1.33
CA GLN A 56 -3.15 -7.38 0.84
C GLN A 56 -3.35 -5.87 0.99
N PHE A 57 -2.24 -5.14 1.08
CA PHE A 57 -2.25 -3.69 1.18
C PHE A 57 -1.78 -3.04 -0.12
N ALA A 58 -2.42 -1.95 -0.50
CA ALA A 58 -1.85 -1.00 -1.44
C ALA A 58 -1.17 0.12 -0.67
N TYR A 59 0.10 0.39 -0.99
CA TYR A 59 0.89 1.44 -0.38
C TYR A 59 1.42 2.43 -1.42
N SER A 60 1.25 3.72 -1.15
CA SER A 60 1.86 4.80 -1.92
C SER A 60 3.03 5.39 -1.14
N ALA A 61 4.25 5.17 -1.65
CA ALA A 61 5.47 5.75 -1.10
C ALA A 61 5.53 7.28 -1.29
N MET A 62 4.80 7.83 -2.25
CA MET A 62 4.90 9.25 -2.61
C MET A 62 4.05 10.12 -1.69
N GLN A 63 4.43 11.39 -1.52
CA GLN A 63 3.68 12.48 -0.86
C GLN A 63 3.34 12.22 0.61
N VAL A 64 4.02 11.29 1.28
CA VAL A 64 3.80 11.01 2.70
C VAL A 64 4.10 12.25 3.54
N GLY A 65 5.21 12.95 3.29
CA GLY A 65 5.53 14.17 4.03
C GLY A 65 4.74 15.42 3.62
N ARG A 66 4.11 15.41 2.43
CA ARG A 66 3.21 16.50 1.98
C ARG A 66 1.82 16.37 2.57
N ASP A 67 1.30 15.14 2.59
CA ASP A 67 -0.04 14.82 3.09
C ASP A 67 -0.01 14.50 4.59
N GLU A 68 1.18 14.50 5.21
CA GLU A 68 1.43 14.10 6.61
C GLU A 68 0.80 12.74 6.96
N THR A 69 0.76 11.83 5.97
CA THR A 69 -0.01 10.58 6.05
C THR A 69 0.71 9.43 5.34
N ILE A 70 0.91 8.31 6.03
CA ILE A 70 1.28 7.02 5.42
C ILE A 70 0.03 6.47 4.71
N ARG A 71 -0.02 6.66 3.39
CA ARG A 71 -1.13 6.22 2.53
C ARG A 71 -1.00 4.72 2.24
N LEU A 72 -1.58 3.92 3.11
CA LEU A 72 -1.63 2.47 3.06
C LEU A 72 -3.07 2.02 3.32
N ALA A 73 -3.64 1.21 2.43
CA ALA A 73 -5.02 0.72 2.56
C ALA A 73 -5.06 -0.81 2.50
N LEU A 74 -5.84 -1.45 3.37
CA LEU A 74 -6.10 -2.89 3.37
C LEU A 74 -7.23 -3.22 2.41
N TYR A 75 -7.00 -4.18 1.52
CA TYR A 75 -8.01 -4.66 0.58
C TYR A 75 -8.84 -5.77 1.23
N THR A 76 -10.16 -5.63 1.22
CA THR A 76 -11.10 -6.49 1.97
C THR A 76 -12.22 -7.06 1.10
N ASP A 77 -12.20 -6.81 -0.21
CA ASP A 77 -13.18 -7.39 -1.12
C ASP A 77 -12.71 -8.79 -1.58
N ASP A 78 -13.67 -9.69 -1.79
CA ASP A 78 -13.43 -11.06 -2.27
C ASP A 78 -12.85 -11.09 -3.70
N GLU A 79 -13.32 -10.18 -4.56
CA GLU A 79 -12.92 -10.12 -5.96
C GLU A 79 -11.63 -9.31 -6.14
N PRO A 80 -10.64 -9.79 -6.92
CA PRO A 80 -9.40 -9.07 -7.11
C PRO A 80 -9.61 -7.74 -7.86
N ALA A 81 -8.74 -6.78 -7.55
CA ALA A 81 -8.65 -5.51 -8.27
C ALA A 81 -7.27 -5.31 -8.87
N ILE A 82 -7.12 -4.28 -9.71
CA ILE A 82 -5.83 -3.79 -10.17
C ILE A 82 -5.55 -2.40 -9.60
N ILE A 83 -4.27 -2.14 -9.37
CA ILE A 83 -3.76 -0.86 -8.90
C ILE A 83 -2.56 -0.42 -9.76
N SER A 84 -2.28 0.88 -9.72
CA SER A 84 -1.18 1.49 -10.48
C SER A 84 0.15 0.76 -10.23
N PRO A 85 1.00 0.59 -11.27
CA PRO A 85 2.36 0.06 -11.11
C PRO A 85 3.21 0.83 -10.09
N ALA A 86 2.87 2.10 -9.82
CA ALA A 86 3.55 2.97 -8.88
C ALA A 86 3.29 2.63 -7.40
N TYR A 87 2.24 1.86 -7.10
CA TYR A 87 1.97 1.40 -5.74
C TYR A 87 2.81 0.15 -5.42
N LEU A 88 3.10 -0.04 -4.14
CA LEU A 88 3.61 -1.29 -3.61
C LEU A 88 2.45 -2.14 -3.12
N VAL A 89 2.47 -3.44 -3.44
CA VAL A 89 1.56 -4.41 -2.82
C VAL A 89 2.33 -5.06 -1.70
N ILE A 90 1.76 -5.03 -0.50
CA ILE A 90 2.35 -5.59 0.72
C ILE A 90 1.41 -6.67 1.24
N GLU A 91 1.95 -7.75 1.81
CA GLU A 91 1.17 -8.76 2.51
C GLU A 91 1.89 -9.22 3.78
N SER A 92 1.14 -9.86 4.68
CA SER A 92 1.75 -10.58 5.79
C SER A 92 2.46 -11.84 5.29
N LYS A 93 3.62 -12.17 5.87
CA LYS A 93 4.34 -13.41 5.56
C LYS A 93 3.67 -14.63 6.20
N ASP A 94 3.11 -14.45 7.40
CA ASP A 94 2.40 -15.47 8.16
C ASP A 94 1.31 -14.81 9.00
N GLU A 95 0.05 -15.05 8.62
CA GLU A 95 -1.11 -14.50 9.33
C GLU A 95 -1.28 -15.09 10.74
N ASN A 96 -0.65 -16.23 11.05
CA ASN A 96 -0.62 -16.75 12.42
C ASN A 96 0.29 -15.92 13.34
N GLU A 97 1.27 -15.20 12.77
CA GLU A 97 2.15 -14.31 13.52
C GLU A 97 1.65 -12.87 13.52
N LEU A 98 1.15 -12.37 12.39
CA LEU A 98 0.67 -11.01 12.24
C LEU A 98 -0.44 -10.91 11.19
N ILE A 99 -1.68 -10.73 11.63
CA ILE A 99 -2.83 -10.57 10.72
C ILE A 99 -2.86 -9.17 10.07
N PRO A 100 -3.34 -9.05 8.81
CA PRO A 100 -3.44 -7.77 8.11
C PRO A 100 -4.26 -6.72 8.87
N GLU A 101 -5.36 -7.09 9.50
CA GLU A 101 -6.24 -6.17 10.22
C GLU A 101 -5.51 -5.48 11.37
N TYR A 102 -4.64 -6.21 12.07
CA TYR A 102 -3.83 -5.65 13.15
C TYR A 102 -2.78 -4.65 12.61
N ILE A 103 -2.15 -4.97 11.48
CA ILE A 103 -1.25 -4.03 10.78
C ILE A 103 -2.03 -2.76 10.41
N MET A 104 -3.23 -2.91 9.85
CA MET A 104 -4.08 -1.78 9.48
C MET A 104 -4.45 -0.93 10.70
N MET A 105 -4.85 -1.55 11.81
CA MET A 105 -5.12 -0.85 13.07
C MET A 105 -3.90 -0.03 13.54
N TRP A 106 -2.69 -0.58 13.40
CA TRP A 106 -1.46 0.13 13.75
C TRP A 106 -1.28 1.38 12.89
N PHE A 107 -1.46 1.26 11.57
CA PHE A 107 -1.34 2.37 10.63
C PHE A 107 -2.50 3.37 10.69
N GLN A 108 -3.66 3.03 11.25
CA GLN A 108 -4.76 3.99 11.45
C GLN A 108 -4.50 5.02 12.56
N ARG A 109 -3.42 4.86 13.33
CA ARG A 109 -3.09 5.78 14.43
C ARG A 109 -2.38 7.03 13.93
N PRO A 110 -2.72 8.23 14.45
CA PRO A 110 -2.03 9.47 14.10
C PRO A 110 -0.52 9.43 14.38
N GLU A 111 -0.08 8.66 15.39
CA GLU A 111 1.34 8.50 15.72
C GLU A 111 2.13 7.83 14.60
N SER A 112 1.51 6.87 13.90
CA SER A 112 2.13 6.22 12.74
C SER A 112 2.33 7.21 11.60
N ASP A 113 1.32 8.06 11.34
CA ASP A 113 1.41 9.11 10.33
C ASP A 113 2.44 10.19 10.67
N ARG A 114 2.46 10.64 11.93
CA ARG A 114 3.48 11.56 12.44
C ARG A 114 4.89 11.00 12.29
N TYR A 115 5.07 9.72 12.61
CA TYR A 115 6.36 9.06 12.44
C TYR A 115 6.74 9.01 10.95
N GLY A 116 5.83 8.53 10.08
CA GLY A 116 6.05 8.47 8.65
C GLY A 116 6.37 9.82 8.00
N TRP A 117 5.72 10.88 8.45
CA TRP A 117 6.04 12.25 8.06
C TRP A 117 7.46 12.62 8.46
N PHE A 118 7.83 12.38 9.73
CA PHE A 118 9.16 12.70 10.25
C PHE A 118 10.29 11.99 9.51
N ILE A 119 10.08 10.74 9.08
CA ILE A 119 11.09 9.93 8.38
C ILE A 119 10.97 9.95 6.84
N SER A 120 10.06 10.74 6.29
CA SER A 120 9.96 10.95 4.85
C SER A 120 11.14 11.77 4.32
N ASP A 121 11.49 11.59 3.05
CA ASP A 121 12.59 12.31 2.44
C ASP A 121 12.30 13.81 2.27
N SER A 122 13.35 14.60 2.08
CA SER A 122 13.24 16.04 1.83
C SER A 122 13.06 16.36 0.34
N SER A 123 12.65 15.39 -0.49
CA SER A 123 12.45 15.62 -1.91
C SER A 123 11.15 16.39 -2.16
N VAL A 124 10.96 16.91 -3.37
CA VAL A 124 9.67 17.50 -3.80
C VAL A 124 8.52 16.49 -3.67
N ARG A 125 8.82 15.19 -3.72
CA ARG A 125 7.83 14.12 -3.57
C ARG A 125 7.58 13.75 -2.11
N ALA A 126 8.43 14.18 -1.17
CA ALA A 126 8.36 13.86 0.25
C ALA A 126 8.02 12.38 0.48
N SER A 127 8.81 11.50 -0.14
CA SER A 127 8.54 10.07 -0.23
C SER A 127 8.96 9.34 1.04
N LEU A 128 8.21 8.29 1.39
CA LEU A 128 8.62 7.30 2.37
C LEU A 128 8.89 5.99 1.62
N GLU A 129 10.16 5.64 1.46
CA GLU A 129 10.54 4.41 0.75
C GLU A 129 10.25 3.16 1.58
N TRP A 130 10.06 2.02 0.90
CA TRP A 130 9.78 0.72 1.54
C TRP A 130 10.78 0.36 2.64
N GLU A 131 12.08 0.61 2.39
CA GLU A 131 13.14 0.32 3.36
C GLU A 131 12.97 1.12 4.66
N ASN A 132 12.38 2.32 4.61
CA ASN A 132 12.10 3.10 5.80
C ASN A 132 10.80 2.65 6.47
N LEU A 133 9.74 2.36 5.70
CA LEU A 133 8.45 1.91 6.24
C LEU A 133 8.56 0.61 7.04
N ARG A 134 9.42 -0.31 6.60
CA ARG A 134 9.54 -1.66 7.18
C ARG A 134 10.42 -1.72 8.43
N ASN A 135 11.12 -0.65 8.79
CA ASN A 135 12.06 -0.62 9.92
C ASN A 135 11.37 -0.19 11.21
#